data_AF-A0A448PH34-F1
#
_entry.id   AF-A0A448PH34-F1
#
_cell.length_a   1.000
_cell.length_b   1.000
_cell.length_c   1.000
_cell.angle_alpha   90.00
_cell.angle_beta   90.00
_cell.angle_gamma   90.00
#
_symmetry.space_group_name_H-M   'P 1'
#
loop_
_entity.id
_entity.type
_entity.pdbx_description
1 polymer ?
#
loop_
_entity_poly.entity_id
_entity_poly.type
_entity_poly.pdbx_seq_one_letter_code
_entity_poly.pdbx_strand_id
1 'polypeptide(L)' 'MILFVNASSKRDGNTTAMADRLLAGTGYETLHLIDYAIHSRGSSLPGISGPGSGSACARRTCSCGALRSTGTA' A
#
# COMPACT_ATOMS: atom_id res chain seq x y z
N MET A 1 -13.32 -17.15 10.51
CA MET A 1 -13.48 -16.11 9.49
C MET A 1 -12.09 -15.59 9.15
N ILE A 2 -11.61 -15.77 7.92
CA ILE A 2 -10.28 -15.33 7.50
C ILE A 2 -10.46 -14.24 6.44
N LEU A 3 -9.80 -13.10 6.63
CA LEU A 3 -9.72 -12.04 5.64
C LEU A 3 -8.29 -11.94 5.12
N PHE A 4 -8.09 -12.26 3.85
CA PHE A 4 -6.83 -12.12 3.17
C PHE A 4 -6.70 -10.70 2.59
N VAL A 5 -5.66 -9.97 2.98
CA VAL A 5 -5.39 -8.62 2.48
C VAL A 5 -4.28 -8.68 1.44
N ASN A 6 -4.63 -8.44 0.18
CA ASN A 6 -3.68 -8.41 -0.93
C ASN A 6 -3.10 -7.01 -1.13
N ALA A 7 -1.83 -6.82 -0.75
CA ALA A 7 -1.07 -5.59 -0.92
C ALA A 7 -0.31 -5.50 -2.28
N SER A 8 -0.43 -6.50 -3.14
CA SER A 8 0.17 -6.47 -4.48
C SER A 8 -0.51 -5.44 -5.37
N SER A 9 0.26 -4.81 -6.26
CA SER A 9 -0.28 -3.91 -7.28
C SER A 9 -1.11 -4.61 -8.37
N LYS A 10 -1.22 -5.94 -8.32
CA LYS A 10 -1.99 -6.77 -9.24
C LYS A 10 -3.12 -7.48 -8.51
N ARG A 11 -4.36 -7.26 -8.97
CA ARG A 11 -5.55 -7.94 -8.45
C ARG A 11 -5.45 -9.46 -8.63
N ASP A 12 -5.22 -9.88 -9.87
CA ASP A 12 -5.24 -11.30 -10.27
C ASP A 12 -3.82 -11.80 -10.54
N GLY A 13 -2.89 -11.45 -9.64
CA GLY A 13 -1.48 -11.77 -9.76
C GLY A 13 -1.05 -12.98 -8.93
N ASN A 14 0.26 -13.22 -8.92
CA ASN A 14 0.88 -14.32 -8.18
C ASN A 14 0.49 -14.36 -6.70
N THR A 15 0.30 -13.21 -6.06
CA THR A 15 -0.10 -13.10 -4.64
C THR A 15 -1.49 -13.68 -4.40
N THR A 16 -2.43 -13.47 -5.32
CA THR A 16 -3.78 -14.05 -5.25
C THR A 16 -3.71 -15.55 -5.49
N ALA A 17 -3.00 -15.99 -6.55
CA ALA A 17 -2.81 -17.42 -6.83
C ALA A 17 -2.09 -18.17 -5.69
N MET A 18 -1.19 -17.50 -4.97
CA MET A 18 -0.54 -18.04 -3.78
C MET A 18 -1.52 -18.20 -2.63
N ALA A 19 -2.35 -17.18 -2.37
CA ALA A 19 -3.38 -17.23 -1.33
C ALA A 19 -4.40 -18.34 -1.58
N ASP A 20 -4.87 -18.48 -2.83
CA ASP A 20 -5.82 -19.52 -3.22
C ASP A 20 -5.30 -20.93 -2.93
N ARG A 21 -3.99 -21.15 -3.08
CA ARG A 21 -3.35 -22.45 -2.78
C ARG A 21 -3.13 -22.66 -1.29
N LEU A 22 -2.70 -21.63 -0.56
CA LEU A 22 -2.38 -21.73 0.86
C LEU A 22 -3.63 -21.83 1.75
N LEU A 23 -4.69 -21.13 1.37
CA LEU A 23 -5.95 -21.06 2.10
C LEU A 23 -7.00 -22.01 1.53
N ALA A 24 -6.62 -22.91 0.62
CA ALA A 24 -7.50 -23.91 0.06
C ALA A 24 -8.21 -24.72 1.17
N GLY A 25 -9.53 -24.84 1.06
CA GLY A 25 -10.35 -25.55 2.06
C GLY A 25 -10.67 -24.73 3.33
N THR A 26 -10.11 -23.53 3.47
CA THR A 26 -10.55 -22.55 4.47
C THR A 26 -11.44 -21.53 3.77
N GLY A 27 -12.65 -21.27 4.28
CA GLY A 27 -13.46 -20.16 3.75
C GLY A 27 -12.80 -18.83 4.11
N TYR A 28 -12.30 -18.11 3.10
CA TYR A 28 -11.70 -16.78 3.27
C TYR A 28 -12.28 -15.77 2.28
N GLU A 29 -12.27 -14.50 2.70
CA GLU A 29 -12.57 -13.36 1.84
C GLU A 29 -11.27 -12.65 1.46
N THR A 30 -11.26 -11.94 0.33
CA THR A 30 -10.09 -11.18 -0.14
C THR A 30 -10.40 -9.70 -0.25
N LEU A 31 -9.54 -8.88 0.34
CA LEU A 31 -9.51 -7.42 0.19
C LEU A 31 -8.29 -7.03 -0.64
N HIS A 32 -8.50 -6.37 -1.78
CA HIS A 32 -7.41 -5.87 -2.62
C HIS A 32 -7.11 -4.41 -2.31
N LEU A 33 -5.89 -4.10 -1.87
CA LEU A 33 -5.52 -2.73 -1.48
C LEU A 33 -5.44 -1.76 -2.66
N ILE A 34 -5.31 -2.27 -3.89
CA ILE A 34 -5.28 -1.45 -5.11
C ILE A 34 -6.60 -0.74 -5.40
N ASP A 35 -7.70 -1.20 -4.78
CA ASP A 35 -9.03 -0.62 -4.96
C ASP A 35 -9.27 0.57 -4.05
N TYR A 36 -8.34 0.83 -3.12
CA TYR A 36 -8.48 1.83 -2.09
C TYR A 36 -7.39 2.89 -2.23
N ALA A 37 -7.80 4.15 -2.09
CA ALA A 37 -6.87 5.25 -1.98
C ALA A 37 -6.25 5.27 -0.56
N ILE A 38 -5.17 4.52 -0.39
CA ILE A 38 -4.46 4.41 0.90
C ILE A 38 -3.39 5.49 0.96
N HIS A 39 -3.40 6.26 2.06
CA HIS A 39 -2.45 7.33 2.29
C HIS A 39 -1.70 7.09 3.59
N SER A 40 -0.50 7.67 3.71
CA SER A 40 0.25 7.59 4.96
C SER A 40 -0.49 8.34 6.07
N ARG A 41 -0.38 7.81 7.28
CA ARG A 41 -0.93 8.45 8.47
C ARG A 41 -0.30 9.83 8.66
N GLY A 42 -1.12 10.88 8.69
CA GLY A 42 -0.68 12.28 8.73
C GLY A 42 -0.72 13.00 7.39
N SER A 43 -1.02 12.31 6.28
CA SER A 43 -1.28 12.95 4.99
C SER A 43 -2.64 13.64 4.95
N SER A 44 -2.72 14.77 4.26
CA SER A 44 -4.00 15.42 3.94
C SER A 44 -4.74 14.59 2.89
N LEU A 45 -5.91 14.06 3.23
CA LEU A 45 -6.78 13.34 2.31
C LEU A 45 -7.63 14.35 1.52
N PRO A 46 -7.62 14.31 0.17
CA PRO A 46 -8.54 15.12 -0.61
C PRO A 46 -9.98 14.71 -0.27
N GLY A 47 -10.79 15.68 0.18
CA GLY A 47 -12.20 15.47 0.54
C GLY A 47 -12.49 15.25 2.03
N ILE A 48 -11.47 15.18 2.91
CA ILE A 48 -11.66 15.21 4.36
C ILE A 48 -11.16 16.57 4.89
N SER A 49 -12.07 17.53 5.03
CA SER A 49 -11.83 18.82 5.69
C SER A 49 -11.87 18.65 7.22
N GLY A 50 -10.89 17.93 7.79
CA GLY A 50 -10.70 17.82 9.24
C GLY A 50 -9.58 18.73 9.74
N PRO A 51 -9.61 19.21 11.00
CA PRO A 51 -8.60 20.11 11.55
C PRO A 51 -7.30 19.33 11.81
N GLY A 52 -6.47 19.26 10.77
CA GLY A 52 -5.16 18.62 10.77
C GLY A 52 -4.45 18.79 9.43
N SER A 53 -4.81 19.86 8.70
CA SER A 53 -4.31 20.13 7.35
C SER A 53 -2.81 20.43 7.38
N GLY A 54 -2.03 19.41 7.01
CA GLY A 54 -0.73 19.58 6.37
C GLY A 54 0.34 20.27 7.20
N SER A 55 1.14 19.49 7.92
CA SER A 55 2.57 19.79 7.89
C SER A 55 3.05 19.40 6.50
N ALA A 56 3.08 20.38 5.60
CA ALA A 56 3.92 20.34 4.42
C ALA A 56 5.25 19.71 4.82
N CYS A 57 5.75 18.77 4.00
CA CYS A 57 7.14 18.34 4.00
C CYS A 57 8.01 19.59 4.21
N ALA A 58 8.45 19.81 5.45
CA ALA A 58 9.19 20.99 5.83
C ALA A 58 10.58 20.77 5.25
N ARG A 59 10.74 21.24 4.02
CA ARG A 59 11.98 21.63 3.36
C ARG A 59 13.22 20.93 3.94
N ARG A 60 13.63 19.87 3.21
CA ARG A 60 14.88 19.07 3.31
C ARG A 60 14.75 17.78 4.13
N THR A 61 14.40 16.66 3.46
CA THR A 61 15.10 15.34 3.54
C THR A 61 14.26 14.10 3.19
N CYS A 62 12.96 14.18 2.91
CA CYS A 62 12.21 12.95 2.56
C CYS A 62 12.34 12.58 1.08
N SER A 63 13.47 11.97 0.71
CA SER A 63 13.61 11.14 -0.49
C SER A 63 13.19 9.71 -0.14
N CYS A 64 11.91 9.40 -0.32
CA CYS A 64 11.48 8.01 -0.48
C CYS A 64 11.58 7.67 -1.98
N GLY A 65 12.76 7.25 -2.42
CA GLY A 65 12.94 6.70 -3.77
C GLY A 65 14.01 7.39 -4.62
N ALA A 66 15.25 7.40 -4.17
CA ALA A 66 16.40 7.46 -5.07
C ALA A 66 17.53 6.56 -4.55
N LEU A 67 17.23 5.28 -4.30
CA LEU A 67 18.27 4.26 -4.17
C LEU A 67 18.71 3.85 -5.59
N ARG A 68 19.40 4.76 -6.29
CA ARG A 68 20.22 4.39 -7.46
C ARG A 68 21.62 4.13 -6.91
N SER A 69 22.03 2.87 -6.92
CA SER A 69 23.42 2.48 -6.76
C SER A 69 24.23 3.04 -7.93
N THR A 70 24.90 4.17 -7.74
CA THR A 70 25.98 4.58 -8.64
C THR A 70 27.25 3.84 -8.21
N GLY A 71 27.43 2.66 -8.79
CA GLY A 71 28.77 2.12 -8.99
C GLY A 71 29.34 2.72 -10.28
N THR A 72 30.42 3.49 -10.16
CA THR A 72 31.57 3.68 -11.08
C THR A 72 32.42 4.80 -10.45
N ALA A 73 33.75 4.74 -10.35
CA ALA A 73 34.77 3.92 -11.00
C ALA A 73 35.88 3.54 -10.01
#